data_AF-A0A1V4H847-F1
#
_entry.id   AF-A0A1V4H847-F1
#
_cell.length_a   1.000
_cell.length_b   1.000
_cell.length_c   1.000
_cell.angle_alpha   90.00
_cell.angle_beta   90.00
_cell.angle_gamma   90.00
#
_symmetry.space_group_name_H-M   'P 1'
#
loop_
_entity.id
_entity.type
_entity.pdbx_description
1 polymer ?
#
loop_
_entity_poly.entity_id
_entity_poly.type
_entity_poly.pdbx_seq_one_letter_code
_entity_poly.pdbx_strand_id
1 'polypeptide(L)'
;MANKYKSIERAVEVTDEALNVTKVIRARPKSVVNALSNFSSTTMTFGNNKFLLDKSGMTHILERHHPSYWDGSVKSSQTFFNENLSIDDISNGIQSVMNQNRQTLINRGSTGMYQITGSFNGTEYILGLNNGRVGQFYPK
;
A
#
# COMPACT_ATOMS: atom_id res chain seq x y z
N MET A 1 34.65 3.17 33.39
CA MET A 1 34.90 3.32 31.93
C MET A 1 33.86 2.61 31.04
N ALA A 2 32.79 1.98 31.58
CA ALA A 2 31.83 1.20 30.78
C ALA A 2 30.66 2.00 30.14
N ASN A 3 30.39 3.22 30.62
CA ASN A 3 29.16 3.93 30.23
C ASN A 3 29.27 4.71 28.91
N LYS A 4 30.50 5.12 28.52
CA LYS A 4 30.71 5.86 27.27
C LYS A 4 30.44 4.99 26.04
N TYR A 5 30.89 3.73 26.06
CA TYR A 5 30.76 2.78 24.94
C TYR A 5 29.30 2.36 24.66
N LYS A 6 28.49 2.18 25.71
CA LYS A 6 27.06 1.87 25.59
C LYS A 6 26.24 3.01 24.96
N SER A 7 26.63 4.26 25.21
CA SER A 7 25.99 5.43 24.61
C SER A 7 26.32 5.59 23.11
N ILE A 8 27.53 5.19 22.69
CA ILE A 8 27.93 5.23 21.27
C ILE A 8 27.26 4.10 20.50
N GLU A 9 27.18 2.88 21.05
CA GLU A 9 26.46 1.77 20.42
C GLU A 9 24.97 2.10 20.23
N ARG A 10 24.33 2.71 21.23
CA ARG A 10 22.94 3.18 21.12
C ARG A 10 22.78 4.28 20.07
N ALA A 11 23.75 5.19 19.96
CA ALA A 11 23.73 6.25 18.96
C ALA A 11 23.92 5.69 17.54
N VAL A 12 24.80 4.69 17.36
CA VAL A 12 25.01 4.00 16.09
C VAL A 12 23.76 3.21 15.69
N GLU A 13 23.13 2.49 16.62
CA GLU A 13 21.88 1.77 16.39
C GLU A 13 20.73 2.72 16.02
N VAL A 14 20.60 3.87 16.69
CA VAL A 14 19.61 4.90 16.35
C VAL A 14 19.92 5.56 15.00
N THR A 15 21.19 5.76 14.65
CA THR A 15 21.55 6.27 13.32
C THR A 15 21.37 5.23 12.24
N ASP A 16 21.61 3.95 12.50
CA ASP A 16 21.33 2.87 11.58
C ASP A 16 19.83 2.67 11.44
N GLU A 17 19.01 2.77 12.49
CA GLU A 17 17.54 2.84 12.37
C GLU A 17 17.08 4.07 11.57
N ALA A 18 17.72 5.24 11.77
CA ALA A 18 17.40 6.48 11.05
C ALA A 18 17.91 6.50 9.60
N LEU A 19 18.97 5.74 9.27
CA LEU A 19 19.52 5.56 7.92
C LEU A 19 18.91 4.35 7.20
N ASN A 20 18.38 3.39 7.96
CA ASN A 20 17.54 2.27 7.53
C ASN A 20 16.06 2.69 7.46
N VAL A 21 15.76 3.98 7.68
CA VAL A 21 14.74 4.68 6.89
C VAL A 21 15.23 4.63 5.45
N THR A 22 14.94 3.48 4.83
CA THR A 22 15.36 3.05 3.51
C THR A 22 15.34 4.26 2.61
N LYS A 23 16.50 4.67 2.11
CA LYS A 23 16.57 5.64 1.02
C LYS A 23 15.79 5.03 -0.12
N VAL A 24 14.48 5.31 -0.21
CA VAL A 24 13.63 4.77 -1.26
C VAL A 24 14.16 5.37 -2.55
N ILE A 25 14.79 4.55 -3.39
CA ILE A 25 15.34 5.00 -4.66
C ILE A 25 14.24 4.86 -5.69
N ARG A 26 14.07 5.90 -6.49
CA ARG A 26 13.18 5.86 -7.66
C ARG A 26 13.45 4.61 -8.50
N ALA A 27 12.44 3.77 -8.64
CA ALA A 27 12.48 2.59 -9.49
C ALA A 27 12.43 2.99 -10.97
N ARG A 28 12.93 2.09 -11.83
CA ARG A 28 12.78 2.23 -13.28
C ARG A 28 11.32 1.91 -13.65
N PRO A 29 10.67 2.65 -14.57
CA PRO A 29 9.28 2.38 -14.95
C PRO A 29 9.03 0.93 -15.41
N LYS A 30 10.01 0.31 -16.06
CA LYS A 30 9.90 -1.10 -16.48
C LYS A 30 9.75 -2.09 -15.32
N SER A 31 10.17 -1.74 -14.11
CA SER A 31 10.13 -2.63 -12.95
C SER A 31 8.69 -2.99 -12.58
N VAL A 32 7.80 -1.99 -12.47
CA VAL A 32 6.38 -2.25 -12.17
C VAL A 32 5.66 -2.93 -13.33
N VAL A 33 5.99 -2.58 -14.58
CA VAL A 33 5.42 -3.21 -15.79
C VAL A 33 5.74 -4.70 -15.81
N ASN A 34 6.99 -5.06 -15.52
CA ASN A 34 7.43 -6.45 -15.48
C ASN A 34 6.79 -7.20 -14.31
N ALA A 35 6.75 -6.60 -13.12
CA ALA A 35 6.15 -7.20 -11.93
C ALA A 35 4.66 -7.48 -12.12
N LEU A 36 3.96 -6.64 -12.87
CA LEU A 36 2.54 -6.81 -13.19
C LEU A 36 2.27 -7.51 -14.52
N SER A 37 3.29 -8.08 -15.18
CA SER A 37 3.15 -8.72 -16.50
C SER A 37 2.02 -9.76 -16.54
N ASN A 38 1.96 -10.62 -15.52
CA ASN A 38 0.93 -11.67 -15.37
C ASN A 38 -0.17 -11.30 -14.36
N PHE A 39 -0.24 -10.04 -13.91
CA PHE A 39 -1.25 -9.61 -12.95
C PHE A 39 -2.65 -9.72 -13.57
N SER A 40 -3.51 -10.48 -12.90
CA SER A 40 -4.91 -10.65 -13.29
C SER A 40 -5.79 -9.71 -12.47
N SER A 41 -6.75 -9.09 -13.14
CA SER A 41 -7.68 -8.19 -12.45
C SER A 41 -8.68 -8.98 -11.62
N THR A 42 -9.01 -8.46 -10.44
CA THR A 42 -9.94 -9.10 -9.50
C THR A 42 -11.21 -8.28 -9.38
N THR A 43 -12.36 -8.92 -9.60
CA THR A 43 -13.67 -8.32 -9.34
C THR A 43 -14.22 -8.85 -8.02
N MET A 44 -14.57 -7.93 -7.12
CA MET A 44 -15.19 -8.24 -5.83
C MET A 44 -16.64 -7.78 -5.84
N THR A 45 -17.55 -8.57 -5.26
CA THR A 45 -18.99 -8.30 -5.27
C THR A 45 -19.53 -8.17 -3.86
N PHE A 46 -20.25 -7.08 -3.59
CA PHE A 46 -20.90 -6.80 -2.31
C PHE A 46 -22.34 -6.36 -2.57
N GLY A 47 -23.30 -7.23 -2.23
CA GLY A 47 -24.69 -7.06 -2.66
C GLY A 47 -24.77 -7.10 -4.18
N ASN A 48 -25.39 -6.08 -4.79
CA ASN A 48 -25.48 -5.93 -6.24
C ASN A 48 -24.33 -5.07 -6.84
N ASN A 49 -23.39 -4.63 -6.01
CA ASN A 49 -22.30 -3.75 -6.43
C ASN A 49 -21.05 -4.55 -6.79
N LYS A 50 -20.40 -4.16 -7.89
CA LYS A 50 -19.13 -4.74 -8.34
C LYS A 50 -18.01 -3.73 -8.13
N PHE A 51 -16.88 -4.23 -7.67
CA PHE A 51 -15.68 -3.45 -7.46
C PHE A 51 -14.50 -4.12 -8.14
N LEU A 52 -13.58 -3.33 -8.68
CA LEU A 52 -12.50 -3.81 -9.54
C LEU A 52 -11.14 -3.38 -9.00
N LEU A 53 -10.27 -4.35 -8.76
CA LEU A 53 -8.83 -4.15 -8.69
C LEU A 53 -8.24 -4.55 -10.03
N ASP A 54 -7.87 -3.58 -10.84
CA ASP A 54 -7.24 -3.80 -12.16
C ASP A 54 -5.75 -3.50 -12.14
N LYS A 55 -5.07 -3.85 -13.24
CA LYS A 55 -3.63 -3.62 -13.39
C LYS A 55 -3.25 -2.15 -13.23
N SER A 56 -4.08 -1.23 -13.70
CA SER A 56 -3.79 0.20 -13.58
C SER A 56 -3.94 0.69 -12.13
N GLY A 57 -4.92 0.19 -11.37
CA GLY A 57 -5.05 0.46 -9.94
C GLY A 57 -3.85 -0.08 -9.15
N MET A 58 -3.46 -1.32 -9.42
CA MET A 58 -2.27 -1.91 -8.81
C MET A 58 -0.98 -1.17 -9.18
N THR A 59 -0.83 -0.76 -10.45
CA THR A 59 0.31 0.06 -10.89
C THR A 59 0.41 1.34 -10.05
N HIS A 60 -0.72 2.06 -9.91
CA HIS A 60 -0.75 3.29 -9.11
C HIS A 60 -0.36 3.04 -7.66
N ILE A 61 -0.88 1.98 -7.04
CA ILE A 61 -0.57 1.60 -5.67
C ILE A 61 0.93 1.33 -5.50
N LEU A 62 1.54 0.55 -6.40
CA LEU A 62 2.96 0.19 -6.32
C LEU A 62 3.87 1.39 -6.55
N GLU A 63 3.62 2.18 -7.61
CA GLU A 63 4.42 3.35 -7.95
C GLU A 63 4.34 4.46 -6.89
N ARG A 64 3.23 4.53 -6.15
CA ARG A 64 3.02 5.50 -5.08
C ARG A 64 3.54 5.02 -3.74
N HIS A 65 3.32 3.77 -3.36
CA HIS A 65 3.44 3.34 -1.95
C HIS A 65 4.36 2.15 -1.73
N HIS A 66 4.84 1.45 -2.77
CA HIS A 66 5.74 0.32 -2.57
C HIS A 66 7.20 0.76 -2.75
N PRO A 67 8.08 0.64 -1.74
CA PRO A 67 9.48 1.10 -1.83
C PRO A 67 10.22 0.60 -3.08
N SER A 68 10.10 -0.68 -3.41
CA SER A 68 10.75 -1.31 -4.58
C SER A 68 10.25 -0.85 -5.94
N TYR A 69 9.08 -0.21 -6.03
CA TYR A 69 8.45 0.22 -7.29
C TYR A 69 8.22 1.73 -7.36
N TRP A 70 8.56 2.47 -6.30
CA TRP A 70 8.25 3.88 -6.18
C TRP A 70 8.81 4.69 -7.35
N ASP A 71 7.96 5.50 -7.98
CA ASP A 71 8.31 6.27 -9.18
C ASP A 71 9.05 7.58 -8.91
N GLY A 72 9.30 7.89 -7.62
CA GLY A 72 9.92 9.14 -7.18
C GLY A 72 8.95 10.29 -6.96
N SER A 73 7.64 10.07 -7.08
CA SER A 73 6.64 11.09 -6.81
C SER A 73 6.55 11.39 -5.32
N VAL A 74 6.71 12.67 -4.96
CA VAL A 74 6.64 13.16 -3.57
C VAL A 74 5.39 14.04 -3.42
N LYS A 75 4.60 13.79 -2.37
CA LYS A 75 3.45 14.60 -1.95
C LYS A 75 3.66 15.10 -0.52
N SER A 76 2.78 15.98 -0.06
CA SER A 76 2.84 16.56 1.30
C SER A 76 2.81 15.51 2.41
N SER A 77 2.17 14.37 2.15
CA SER A 77 2.26 13.16 2.96
C SER A 77 2.56 11.99 2.04
N GLN A 78 3.60 11.23 2.37
CA GLN A 78 4.04 10.06 1.64
C GLN A 78 4.10 8.89 2.61
N THR A 79 3.40 7.82 2.30
CA THR A 79 3.39 6.58 3.10
C THR A 79 3.91 5.44 2.25
N PHE A 80 4.62 4.52 2.88
CA PHE A 80 5.20 3.36 2.24
C PHE A 80 4.74 2.07 2.91
N PHE A 81 4.44 1.07 2.09
CA PHE A 81 4.33 -0.31 2.52
C PHE A 81 5.64 -0.80 3.13
N ASN A 82 5.55 -1.84 3.96
CA ASN A 82 6.72 -2.67 4.25
C ASN A 82 7.25 -3.24 2.92
N GLU A 83 8.56 -3.11 2.68
CA GLU A 83 9.21 -3.52 1.43
C GLU A 83 9.06 -5.02 1.11
N ASN A 84 8.75 -5.83 2.11
CA ASN A 84 8.56 -7.28 1.99
C ASN A 84 7.15 -7.68 1.55
N LEU A 85 6.20 -6.75 1.46
CA LEU A 85 4.85 -7.08 0.98
C LEU A 85 4.89 -7.43 -0.50
N SER A 86 4.44 -8.63 -0.84
CA SER A 86 4.25 -9.01 -2.24
C SER A 86 3.04 -8.32 -2.85
N ILE A 87 2.93 -8.36 -4.18
CA ILE A 87 1.75 -7.89 -4.92
C ILE A 87 0.50 -8.68 -4.47
N ASP A 88 0.67 -9.95 -4.13
CA ASP A 88 -0.41 -10.80 -3.62
C ASP A 88 -0.82 -10.38 -2.20
N ASP A 89 0.14 -10.05 -1.32
CA ASP A 89 -0.17 -9.51 0.01
C ASP A 89 -0.96 -8.21 -0.07
N ILE A 90 -0.60 -7.33 -0.99
CA ILE A 90 -1.34 -6.09 -1.24
C ILE A 90 -2.76 -6.40 -1.72
N SER A 91 -2.91 -7.35 -2.66
CA SER A 91 -4.22 -7.77 -3.17
C SER A 91 -5.09 -8.40 -2.08
N ASN A 92 -4.48 -9.19 -1.19
CA ASN A 92 -5.13 -9.79 -0.03
C ASN A 92 -5.51 -8.75 1.03
N GLY A 93 -4.64 -7.76 1.26
CA GLY A 93 -4.92 -6.62 2.13
C GLY A 93 -6.12 -5.81 1.65
N ILE A 94 -6.19 -5.51 0.35
CA ILE A 94 -7.33 -4.86 -0.28
C ILE A 94 -8.62 -5.66 -0.05
N GLN A 95 -8.62 -6.95 -0.36
CA GLN A 95 -9.78 -7.82 -0.15
C GLN A 95 -10.21 -7.88 1.32
N SER A 96 -9.26 -7.97 2.25
CA SER A 96 -9.52 -7.96 3.68
C SER A 96 -10.21 -6.66 4.13
N VAL A 97 -9.66 -5.50 3.75
CA VAL A 97 -10.24 -4.20 4.08
C VAL A 97 -11.63 -4.04 3.47
N MET A 98 -11.84 -4.48 2.23
CA MET A 98 -13.16 -4.44 1.62
C MET A 98 -14.16 -5.35 2.34
N ASN A 99 -13.76 -6.55 2.75
CA ASN A 99 -14.61 -7.46 3.51
C ASN A 99 -15.02 -6.90 4.87
N GLN A 100 -14.09 -6.23 5.58
CA GLN A 100 -14.39 -5.52 6.84
C GLN A 100 -15.43 -4.41 6.62
N ASN A 101 -15.47 -3.81 5.44
CA ASN A 101 -16.37 -2.72 5.07
C ASN A 101 -17.59 -3.19 4.26
N ARG A 102 -17.95 -4.47 4.31
CA ARG A 102 -19.05 -5.06 3.53
C ARG A 102 -20.33 -4.22 3.52
N GLN A 103 -20.81 -3.79 4.70
CA GLN A 103 -22.05 -3.03 4.78
C GLN A 103 -21.93 -1.64 4.13
N THR A 104 -20.81 -0.97 4.31
CA THR A 104 -20.50 0.31 3.66
C THR A 104 -20.51 0.17 2.15
N LEU A 105 -19.88 -0.89 1.61
CA LEU A 105 -19.82 -1.16 0.18
C LEU A 105 -21.20 -1.49 -0.42
N ILE A 106 -22.06 -2.19 0.33
CA ILE A 106 -23.45 -2.45 -0.08
C ILE A 106 -24.24 -1.13 -0.12
N ASN A 107 -24.15 -0.32 0.93
CA ASN A 107 -24.98 0.87 1.11
C ASN A 107 -24.56 2.02 0.19
N ARG A 108 -23.26 2.29 0.08
CA ARG A 108 -22.73 3.38 -0.76
C ARG A 108 -22.60 2.99 -2.23
N GLY A 109 -22.44 1.69 -2.48
CA GLY A 109 -22.33 1.13 -3.80
C GLY A 109 -21.03 1.45 -4.52
N SER A 110 -21.04 1.22 -5.83
CA SER A 110 -19.88 1.32 -6.73
C SER A 110 -19.83 2.62 -7.51
N THR A 111 -20.63 3.62 -7.15
CA THR A 111 -20.67 4.92 -7.84
C THR A 111 -19.93 5.99 -7.04
N GLY A 112 -19.25 6.90 -7.75
CA GLY A 112 -18.56 8.04 -7.13
C GLY A 112 -17.26 7.65 -6.41
N MET A 113 -16.71 8.60 -5.67
CA MET A 113 -15.42 8.46 -5.01
C MET A 113 -15.56 8.45 -3.49
N TYR A 114 -14.93 7.50 -2.82
CA TYR A 114 -14.84 7.47 -1.37
C TYR A 114 -13.71 6.58 -0.86
N GLN A 115 -13.36 6.77 0.41
CA GLN A 115 -12.38 5.94 1.11
C GLN A 115 -13.06 5.11 2.19
N ILE A 116 -12.46 3.96 2.47
CA ILE A 116 -12.75 3.09 3.61
C ILE A 116 -11.43 2.77 4.32
N THR A 117 -11.50 2.40 5.59
CA THR A 117 -10.32 1.98 6.37
C THR A 117 -10.50 0.57 6.88
N GLY A 118 -9.40 -0.11 7.12
CA GLY A 118 -9.40 -1.44 7.73
C GLY A 118 -8.00 -1.90 8.02
N SER A 119 -7.87 -3.03 8.72
CA SER A 119 -6.57 -3.52 9.16
C SER A 119 -6.19 -4.81 8.45
N PHE A 120 -4.91 -4.97 8.14
CA PHE A 120 -4.35 -6.20 7.59
C PHE A 120 -2.95 -6.42 8.18
N ASN A 121 -2.70 -7.62 8.71
CA ASN A 121 -1.43 -7.98 9.37
C ASN A 121 -0.96 -6.95 10.42
N GLY A 122 -1.89 -6.38 11.20
CA GLY A 122 -1.58 -5.44 12.28
C GLY A 122 -1.36 -3.98 11.84
N THR A 123 -1.44 -3.68 10.54
CA THR A 123 -1.34 -2.30 10.00
C THR A 123 -2.72 -1.81 9.56
N GLU A 124 -3.07 -0.56 9.90
CA GLU A 124 -4.28 0.10 9.40
C GLU A 124 -4.00 0.69 8.00
N TYR A 125 -4.94 0.51 7.08
CA TYR A 125 -4.85 0.98 5.70
C TYR A 125 -6.01 1.88 5.35
N ILE A 126 -5.75 2.82 4.44
CA ILE A 126 -6.76 3.56 3.71
C ILE A 126 -6.90 2.94 2.31
N LEU A 127 -8.13 2.63 1.91
CA LEU A 127 -8.47 2.14 0.57
C LEU A 127 -9.40 3.15 -0.11
N GLY A 128 -8.97 3.68 -1.26
CA GLY A 128 -9.73 4.63 -2.06
C GLY A 128 -10.38 3.98 -3.27
N LEU A 129 -11.68 4.24 -3.40
CA LEU A 129 -12.54 3.78 -4.48
C LEU A 129 -12.95 4.96 -5.36
N ASN A 130 -12.95 4.76 -6.67
CA ASN A 130 -13.49 5.70 -7.64
C ASN A 130 -14.31 4.93 -8.69
N ASN A 131 -15.62 5.15 -8.70
CA ASN A 131 -16.58 4.43 -9.56
C ASN A 131 -16.37 2.90 -9.49
N GLY A 132 -16.25 2.38 -8.27
CA GLY A 132 -16.10 0.95 -7.99
C GLY A 132 -14.69 0.41 -8.21
N ARG A 133 -13.78 1.19 -8.79
CA ARG A 133 -12.40 0.79 -9.01
C ARG A 133 -11.53 1.15 -7.80
N VAL A 134 -10.70 0.20 -7.37
CA VAL A 134 -9.65 0.44 -6.36
C VAL A 134 -8.54 1.26 -7.00
N GLY A 135 -8.41 2.51 -6.57
CA GLY A 135 -7.40 3.45 -7.08
C GLY A 135 -6.31 3.78 -6.06
N GLN A 136 -6.56 3.51 -4.78
CA GLN A 136 -5.60 3.77 -3.70
C GLN A 136 -5.67 2.65 -2.67
N PHE A 137 -4.51 2.30 -2.14
CA PHE A 137 -4.36 1.45 -0.97
C PHE A 137 -3.02 1.80 -0.34
N TYR A 138 -2.99 2.24 0.92
CA TYR A 138 -1.75 2.64 1.58
C TYR A 138 -1.85 2.57 3.11
N PRO A 139 -0.74 2.34 3.82
CA PRO A 139 -0.70 2.38 5.28
C PRO A 139 -1.06 3.78 5.80
N LYS A 140 -1.89 3.85 6.82
CA LYS A 140 -2.32 5.10 7.45
C LYS A 140 -1.24 5.70 8.35
#